data_AF-A0A0B8P480-F1
#
_entry.id   AF-A0A0B8P480-F1
#
_cell.length_a   1.000
_cell.length_b   1.000
_cell.length_c   1.000
_cell.angle_alpha   90.00
_cell.angle_beta   90.00
_cell.angle_gamma   90.00
#
_symmetry.space_group_name_H-M   'P 1'
#
loop_
_entity.id
_entity.type
_entity.pdbx_description
1 polymer ?
#
loop_
_entity_poly.entity_id
_entity_poly.type
_entity_poly.pdbx_seq_one_letter_code
_entity_poly.pdbx_strand_id
1 'polypeptide(L)'
;MEEVAKFQARRRWAKVAWVYSALLLIATVMLGTFVVAFLASLKDNPLEQPFKFNFAQVQPSNWSAAYDLGKQGNNAPMFGGFAPGAEIEFEVTYAVEEGKELATPIIEVPRRRPGTGMAAAITTEFASDYATVSEPVLVDEGKQVTFIEKRGRRETQKQGHSKTWKFTIKYQGDGPEVATLPVTVEVPRGQVLVDSTLAPSRMERRGRVAAWDNAAPGVIGYVFKSYVRVYTESVS
;
A
#
# COMPACT_ATOMS: atom_id res chain seq x y z
N MET A 1 40.75 14.99 52.21
CA MET A 1 39.31 14.64 52.34
C MET A 1 38.53 14.98 51.08
N GLU A 2 38.67 16.19 50.52
CA GLU A 2 37.91 16.64 49.35
C GLU A 2 38.22 15.88 48.05
N GLU A 3 39.49 15.52 47.80
CA GLU A 3 39.89 14.75 46.60
C GLU A 3 39.34 13.31 46.60
N VAL A 4 39.30 12.67 47.77
CA VAL A 4 38.72 11.33 47.95
C VAL A 4 37.21 11.35 47.70
N ALA A 5 36.52 12.41 48.15
CA ALA A 5 35.10 12.61 47.89
C ALA A 5 34.80 12.83 46.39
N LYS A 6 35.60 13.65 45.70
CA LYS A 6 35.48 13.86 44.23
C LYS A 6 35.74 12.57 43.44
N PHE A 7 36.73 11.76 43.84
CA PHE A 7 37.01 10.46 43.22
C PHE A 7 35.86 9.45 43.42
N GLN A 8 35.33 9.35 44.65
CA GLN A 8 34.18 8.48 44.93
C GLN A 8 32.91 8.92 44.20
N ALA A 9 32.67 10.23 44.10
CA ALA A 9 31.55 10.78 43.32
C ALA A 9 31.67 10.42 41.84
N ARG A 10 32.85 10.61 41.22
CA ARG A 10 33.11 10.19 39.82
C ARG A 10 32.85 8.69 39.61
N ARG A 11 33.27 7.84 40.54
CA ARG A 11 33.04 6.38 40.46
C ARG A 11 31.56 6.02 40.60
N ARG A 12 30.80 6.73 41.44
CA ARG A 12 29.34 6.56 41.54
C ARG A 12 28.64 6.96 40.25
N TRP A 13 28.98 8.11 39.68
CA TRP A 13 28.45 8.56 38.40
C TRP A 13 28.81 7.62 37.24
N ALA A 14 30.04 7.09 37.21
CA ALA A 14 30.45 6.10 36.22
C ALA A 14 29.62 4.79 36.33
N LYS A 15 29.36 4.31 37.56
CA LYS A 15 28.48 3.16 37.77
C LYS A 15 27.04 3.42 37.33
N VAL A 16 26.51 4.61 37.66
CA VAL A 16 25.17 5.04 37.25
C VAL A 16 25.06 5.12 35.72
N ALA A 17 26.01 5.77 35.05
CA ALA A 17 26.07 5.86 33.60
C ALA A 17 26.19 4.47 32.95
N TRP A 18 26.94 3.56 33.55
CA TRP A 18 27.05 2.18 33.07
C TRP A 18 25.73 1.44 33.19
N VAL A 19 25.08 1.49 34.36
CA VAL A 19 23.80 0.81 34.60
C VAL A 19 22.72 1.34 33.65
N TYR A 20 22.59 2.67 33.52
CA TYR A 20 21.60 3.25 32.62
C TYR A 20 21.91 2.96 31.15
N SER A 21 23.17 3.00 30.73
CA SER A 21 23.55 2.62 29.35
C SER A 21 23.23 1.15 29.06
N ALA A 22 23.50 0.25 30.02
CA ALA A 22 23.18 -1.16 29.88
C ALA A 22 21.66 -1.41 29.80
N LEU A 23 20.88 -0.75 30.67
CA LEU A 23 19.42 -0.81 30.63
C LEU A 23 18.86 -0.25 29.33
N LEU A 24 19.38 0.88 28.85
CA LEU A 24 18.96 1.51 27.60
C LEU A 24 19.29 0.59 26.40
N LEU A 25 20.47 -0.05 26.39
CA LEU A 25 20.83 -1.02 25.37
C LEU A 25 19.86 -2.21 25.36
N ILE A 26 19.58 -2.81 26.52
CA ILE A 26 18.64 -3.93 26.63
C ILE A 26 17.24 -3.50 26.16
N ALA A 27 16.74 -2.35 26.64
CA ALA A 27 15.45 -1.81 26.24
C ALA A 27 15.38 -1.55 24.72
N THR A 28 16.45 -1.04 24.13
CA THR A 28 16.52 -0.75 22.69
C THR A 28 16.49 -2.03 21.87
N VAL A 29 17.23 -3.07 22.27
CA VAL A 29 17.22 -4.37 21.60
C VAL A 29 15.84 -5.02 21.72
N MET A 30 15.24 -5.02 22.91
CA MET A 30 13.92 -5.60 23.14
C MET A 30 12.82 -4.86 22.39
N LEU A 31 12.76 -3.53 22.47
CA LEU A 31 11.76 -2.75 21.74
C LEU A 31 11.99 -2.78 20.23
N GLY A 32 13.26 -2.81 19.80
CA GLY A 32 13.64 -2.86 18.39
C GLY A 32 13.07 -4.09 17.68
N THR A 33 13.09 -5.27 18.31
CA THR A 33 12.50 -6.49 17.70
C THR A 33 10.98 -6.38 17.55
N PHE A 34 10.28 -5.83 18.54
CA PHE A 34 8.83 -5.60 18.45
C PHE A 34 8.47 -4.56 17.39
N VAL A 35 9.23 -3.47 17.27
CA VAL A 35 9.01 -2.45 16.24
C VAL A 35 9.20 -3.04 14.85
N VAL A 36 10.25 -3.84 14.63
CA VAL A 36 10.48 -4.51 13.34
C VAL A 36 9.36 -5.49 13.02
N ALA A 37 8.93 -6.30 13.99
CA ALA A 37 7.82 -7.23 13.81
C ALA A 37 6.49 -6.50 13.52
N PHE A 38 6.22 -5.42 14.23
CA PHE A 38 5.05 -4.58 14.00
C PHE A 38 5.06 -3.97 12.59
N LEU A 39 6.16 -3.36 12.17
CA LEU A 39 6.29 -2.81 10.82
C LEU A 39 6.16 -3.90 9.74
N ALA A 40 6.74 -5.07 9.96
CA ALA A 40 6.60 -6.22 9.05
C ALA A 40 5.13 -6.66 8.90
N SER A 41 4.33 -6.57 9.96
CA SER A 41 2.89 -6.93 9.94
C SER A 41 2.02 -5.99 9.09
N LEU A 42 2.48 -4.75 8.87
CA LEU A 42 1.76 -3.76 8.04
C LEU A 42 2.04 -3.92 6.54
N LYS A 43 3.07 -4.68 6.15
CA LYS A 43 3.44 -4.85 4.74
C LYS A 43 2.47 -5.77 4.02
N ASP A 44 2.12 -5.44 2.78
CA ASP A 44 1.36 -6.36 1.90
C ASP A 44 2.13 -7.66 1.62
N ASN A 45 3.46 -7.58 1.46
CA ASN A 45 4.33 -8.75 1.31
C ASN A 45 5.33 -8.84 2.48
N PRO A 46 5.02 -9.61 3.53
CA PRO A 46 5.91 -9.78 4.68
C PRO A 46 7.18 -10.58 4.34
N LEU A 47 7.20 -11.31 3.21
CA LEU A 47 8.32 -12.14 2.77
C LEU A 47 9.26 -11.42 1.79
N GLU A 48 9.10 -10.11 1.58
CA GLU A 48 10.00 -9.33 0.71
C GLU A 48 11.44 -9.33 1.26
N GLN A 49 12.41 -9.69 0.42
CA GLN A 49 13.84 -9.65 0.74
C GLN A 49 14.61 -8.73 -0.22
N PRO A 50 15.54 -7.89 0.27
CA PRO A 50 15.83 -7.61 1.69
C PRO A 50 14.71 -6.81 2.36
N PHE A 51 14.63 -6.85 3.70
CA PHE A 51 13.66 -6.05 4.45
C PHE A 51 13.95 -4.56 4.25
N LYS A 52 12.90 -3.80 3.92
CA LYS A 52 12.94 -2.35 3.74
C LYS A 52 11.99 -1.70 4.73
N PHE A 53 12.48 -0.67 5.41
CA PHE A 53 11.70 0.17 6.32
C PHE A 53 10.84 1.20 5.59
N ASN A 54 11.19 1.53 4.34
CA ASN A 54 10.39 2.39 3.48
C ASN A 54 9.50 1.53 2.57
N PHE A 55 8.22 1.43 2.91
CA PHE A 55 7.20 0.71 2.15
C PHE A 55 5.90 1.52 2.14
N ALA A 56 4.96 1.16 1.28
CA ALA A 56 3.82 2.02 0.96
C ALA A 56 2.95 2.38 2.18
N GLN A 57 2.70 1.42 3.07
CA GLN A 57 1.86 1.60 4.26
C GLN A 57 2.44 2.54 5.34
N VAL A 58 3.72 2.91 5.26
CA VAL A 58 4.31 3.90 6.18
C VAL A 58 4.51 5.28 5.54
N GLN A 59 4.11 5.46 4.28
CA GLN A 59 4.26 6.72 3.57
C GLN A 59 3.02 7.61 3.79
N PRO A 60 3.18 8.85 4.31
CA PRO A 60 2.06 9.75 4.56
C PRO A 60 1.23 10.09 3.31
N SER A 61 1.84 10.14 2.13
CA SER A 61 1.13 10.37 0.86
C SER A 61 0.10 9.29 0.56
N ASN A 62 0.40 8.02 0.88
CA ASN A 62 -0.56 6.94 0.73
C ASN A 62 -1.67 7.01 1.78
N TRP A 63 -1.42 7.59 2.96
CA TRP A 63 -2.45 7.77 3.98
C TRP A 63 -3.46 8.83 3.57
N SER A 64 -3.00 9.97 3.04
CA SER A 64 -3.91 10.99 2.50
C SER A 64 -4.72 10.45 1.32
N ALA A 65 -4.07 9.74 0.40
CA ALA A 65 -4.77 9.09 -0.70
C ALA A 65 -5.80 8.07 -0.20
N ALA A 66 -5.44 7.21 0.75
CA ALA A 66 -6.37 6.24 1.33
C ALA A 66 -7.56 6.90 2.03
N TYR A 67 -7.33 8.03 2.73
CA TYR A 67 -8.37 8.83 3.35
C TYR A 67 -9.36 9.36 2.31
N ASP A 68 -8.86 9.98 1.25
CA ASP A 68 -9.67 10.57 0.19
C ASP A 68 -10.44 9.50 -0.60
N LEU A 69 -9.78 8.38 -0.92
CA LEU A 69 -10.42 7.24 -1.58
C LEU A 69 -11.50 6.59 -0.69
N GLY A 70 -11.28 6.47 0.62
CA GLY A 70 -12.30 6.00 1.56
C GLY A 70 -13.51 6.95 1.66
N LYS A 71 -13.26 8.26 1.56
CA LYS A 71 -14.33 9.27 1.47
C LYS A 71 -15.14 9.14 0.18
N GLN A 72 -14.47 8.96 -0.96
CA GLN A 72 -15.11 8.79 -2.27
C GLN A 72 -15.89 7.47 -2.39
N GLY A 73 -15.44 6.41 -1.71
CA GLY A 73 -16.05 5.08 -1.76
C GLY A 73 -17.31 4.90 -0.90
N ASN A 74 -17.28 5.31 0.37
CA ASN A 74 -18.43 5.14 1.28
C ASN A 74 -18.56 6.30 2.28
N ASN A 75 -17.98 7.47 1.99
CA ASN A 75 -17.86 8.56 2.97
C ASN A 75 -17.25 8.10 4.31
N ALA A 76 -16.35 7.12 4.25
CA ALA A 76 -15.74 6.46 5.39
C ALA A 76 -14.21 6.58 5.29
N PRO A 77 -13.62 7.74 5.59
CA PRO A 77 -12.20 7.99 5.34
C PRO A 77 -11.24 7.07 6.11
N MET A 78 -11.69 6.55 7.27
CA MET A 78 -10.87 5.67 8.11
C MET A 78 -11.00 4.20 7.71
N PHE A 79 -12.19 3.72 7.41
CA PHE A 79 -12.46 2.29 7.20
C PHE A 79 -12.66 1.89 5.73
N GLY A 80 -12.89 2.87 4.85
CA GLY A 80 -13.14 2.62 3.44
C GLY A 80 -14.48 1.95 3.19
N GLY A 81 -14.58 1.28 2.04
CA GLY A 81 -15.79 0.61 1.57
C GLY A 81 -16.26 1.16 0.23
N PHE A 82 -17.23 0.47 -0.36
CA PHE A 82 -17.83 0.82 -1.65
C PHE A 82 -19.35 0.65 -1.57
N ALA A 83 -20.09 1.76 -1.66
CA ALA A 83 -21.53 1.80 -1.42
C ALA A 83 -22.27 2.65 -2.48
N PRO A 84 -23.61 2.60 -2.55
CA PRO A 84 -24.39 3.43 -3.46
C PRO A 84 -24.03 4.91 -3.38
N GLY A 85 -23.85 5.54 -4.55
CA GLY A 85 -23.39 6.93 -4.68
C GLY A 85 -21.87 7.11 -4.71
N ALA A 86 -21.08 6.04 -4.59
CA ALA A 86 -19.63 6.12 -4.70
C ALA A 86 -19.16 6.54 -6.10
N GLU A 87 -18.19 7.44 -6.14
CA GLU A 87 -17.47 7.83 -7.34
C GLU A 87 -15.99 8.01 -7.01
N ILE A 88 -15.21 6.96 -7.29
CA ILE A 88 -13.80 6.87 -6.92
C ILE A 88 -12.94 7.27 -8.12
N GLU A 89 -12.19 8.35 -7.98
CA GLU A 89 -11.20 8.78 -8.97
C GLU A 89 -9.84 8.15 -8.68
N PHE A 90 -9.24 7.56 -9.70
CA PHE A 90 -7.97 6.87 -9.58
C PHE A 90 -7.05 7.20 -10.76
N GLU A 91 -5.78 7.36 -10.47
CA GLU A 91 -4.74 7.69 -11.44
C GLU A 91 -3.63 6.66 -11.41
N VAL A 92 -3.11 6.36 -12.60
CA VAL A 92 -1.96 5.47 -12.79
C VAL A 92 -1.01 6.06 -13.82
N THR A 93 0.27 6.04 -13.50
CA THR A 93 1.33 6.54 -14.35
C THR A 93 2.23 5.40 -14.76
N TYR A 94 2.33 5.16 -16.07
CA TYR A 94 3.26 4.19 -16.63
C TYR A 94 4.37 4.88 -17.39
N ALA A 95 5.55 4.29 -17.33
CA ALA A 95 6.72 4.68 -18.11
C ALA A 95 7.10 3.58 -19.10
N VAL A 96 7.63 4.01 -20.24
CA VAL A 96 8.22 3.13 -21.25
C VAL A 96 9.59 3.67 -21.64
N GLU A 97 10.46 2.77 -22.10
CA GLU A 97 11.77 3.12 -22.66
C GLU A 97 11.62 4.05 -23.88
N GLU A 98 12.60 4.93 -24.06
CA GLU A 98 12.61 5.88 -25.18
C GLU A 98 12.43 5.19 -26.55
N GLY A 99 11.65 5.81 -27.44
CA GLY A 99 11.34 5.28 -28.77
C GLY A 99 10.24 4.21 -28.82
N LYS A 100 9.63 3.84 -27.69
CA LYS A 100 8.44 2.96 -27.65
C LYS A 100 7.19 3.76 -27.31
N GLU A 101 6.03 3.29 -27.77
CA GLU A 101 4.76 3.91 -27.43
C GLU A 101 4.13 3.28 -26.17
N LEU A 102 3.55 4.14 -25.34
CA LEU A 102 2.73 3.77 -24.19
C LEU A 102 1.32 3.44 -24.69
N ALA A 103 0.92 2.18 -24.54
CA ALA A 103 -0.44 1.75 -24.85
C ALA A 103 -1.36 1.99 -23.66
N THR A 104 -2.61 2.33 -23.95
CA THR A 104 -3.65 2.57 -22.95
C THR A 104 -3.82 1.35 -22.02
N PRO A 105 -3.85 1.54 -20.69
CA PRO A 105 -4.08 0.46 -19.75
C PRO A 105 -5.51 -0.09 -19.85
N ILE A 106 -5.67 -1.37 -19.54
CA ILE A 106 -6.97 -2.02 -19.37
C ILE A 106 -7.27 -2.07 -17.87
N ILE A 107 -8.38 -1.46 -17.45
CA ILE A 107 -8.79 -1.40 -16.06
C ILE A 107 -10.01 -2.30 -15.85
N GLU A 108 -9.93 -3.16 -14.84
CA GLU A 108 -10.99 -4.09 -14.50
C GLU A 108 -11.20 -4.14 -12.98
N VAL A 109 -12.47 -4.29 -12.58
CA VAL A 109 -12.85 -4.68 -11.21
C VAL A 109 -13.10 -6.19 -11.24
N PRO A 110 -12.11 -7.02 -10.91
CA PRO A 110 -12.27 -8.46 -11.00
C PRO A 110 -13.24 -8.97 -9.93
N ARG A 111 -13.99 -10.01 -10.28
CA ARG A 111 -14.82 -10.75 -9.31
C ARG A 111 -13.93 -11.56 -8.36
N ARG A 112 -13.46 -10.94 -7.27
CA ARG A 112 -12.65 -11.59 -6.23
C ARG A 112 -13.43 -11.73 -4.94
N ARG A 113 -13.26 -12.88 -4.28
CA ARG A 113 -13.82 -13.10 -2.95
C ARG A 113 -13.05 -12.27 -1.92
N PRO A 114 -13.75 -11.58 -1.00
CA PRO A 114 -13.10 -10.94 0.13
C PRO A 114 -12.63 -12.02 1.13
N GLY A 115 -11.32 -12.11 1.37
CA GLY A 115 -10.75 -13.01 2.36
C GLY A 115 -10.62 -14.48 1.93
N THR A 116 -10.24 -15.35 2.87
CA THR A 116 -10.02 -16.80 2.63
C THR A 116 -10.65 -17.69 3.71
N GLY A 117 -11.42 -17.13 4.65
CA GLY A 117 -12.08 -17.85 5.74
C GLY A 117 -13.48 -18.36 5.39
N MET A 118 -14.18 -18.93 6.38
CA MET A 118 -15.56 -19.44 6.23
C MET A 118 -16.54 -18.36 5.76
N ALA A 119 -16.40 -17.11 6.23
CA ALA A 119 -17.20 -15.97 5.77
C ALA A 119 -17.05 -15.71 4.26
N ALA A 120 -15.86 -15.93 3.69
CA ALA A 120 -15.60 -15.78 2.26
C ALA A 120 -16.28 -16.88 1.40
N ALA A 121 -16.63 -18.02 2.00
CA ALA A 121 -17.32 -19.11 1.31
C ALA A 121 -18.82 -18.83 1.13
N ILE A 122 -19.41 -18.02 2.01
CA ILE A 122 -20.83 -17.65 1.99
C ILE A 122 -21.10 -16.26 1.41
N THR A 123 -20.06 -15.49 1.09
CA THR A 123 -20.22 -14.15 0.50
C THR A 123 -20.81 -14.24 -0.91
N THR A 124 -21.97 -13.61 -1.11
CA THR A 124 -22.64 -13.49 -2.41
C THR A 124 -22.42 -12.14 -3.08
N GLU A 125 -22.04 -11.13 -2.30
CA GLU A 125 -21.88 -9.75 -2.76
C GLU A 125 -20.46 -9.50 -3.27
N PHE A 126 -20.33 -9.20 -4.56
CA PHE A 126 -19.06 -8.88 -5.21
C PHE A 126 -19.05 -7.44 -5.69
N ALA A 127 -17.96 -6.71 -5.45
CA ALA A 127 -17.83 -5.34 -5.93
C ALA A 127 -17.94 -5.24 -7.46
N SER A 128 -17.53 -6.28 -8.20
CA SER A 128 -17.67 -6.35 -9.66
C SER A 128 -19.12 -6.26 -10.14
N ASP A 129 -20.07 -6.70 -9.32
CA ASP A 129 -21.49 -6.75 -9.67
C ASP A 129 -22.13 -5.35 -9.54
N TYR A 130 -21.48 -4.44 -8.79
CA TYR A 130 -21.92 -3.07 -8.54
C TYR A 130 -21.00 -2.01 -9.16
N ALA A 131 -19.82 -2.37 -9.66
CA ALA A 131 -18.85 -1.41 -10.15
C ALA A 131 -18.93 -1.20 -11.67
N THR A 132 -18.95 0.06 -12.09
CA THR A 132 -18.72 0.44 -13.49
C THR A 132 -17.46 1.30 -13.58
N VAL A 133 -16.53 0.86 -14.43
CA VAL A 133 -15.25 1.53 -14.67
C VAL A 133 -15.38 2.39 -15.91
N SER A 134 -14.96 3.65 -15.84
CA SER A 134 -14.88 4.53 -17.01
C SER A 134 -13.72 4.13 -17.92
N GLU A 135 -13.79 4.51 -19.19
CA GLU A 135 -12.61 4.45 -20.04
C GLU A 135 -11.49 5.35 -19.46
N PRO A 136 -10.23 4.91 -19.50
CA PRO A 136 -9.10 5.71 -19.02
C PRO A 136 -8.84 6.91 -19.92
N VAL A 137 -8.80 8.10 -19.32
CA VAL A 137 -8.51 9.36 -19.98
C VAL A 137 -7.06 9.74 -19.72
N LEU A 138 -6.32 10.10 -20.77
CA LEU A 138 -4.97 10.62 -20.65
C LEU A 138 -5.01 12.03 -20.04
N VAL A 139 -4.37 12.23 -18.89
CA VAL A 139 -4.36 13.52 -18.17
C VAL A 139 -2.99 14.19 -18.16
N ASP A 140 -1.92 13.44 -18.43
CA ASP A 140 -0.56 13.96 -18.49
C ASP A 140 0.31 13.09 -19.42
N GLU A 141 1.25 13.70 -20.13
CA GLU A 141 2.12 13.01 -21.08
C GLU A 141 3.52 13.61 -21.22
N GLY A 142 4.46 12.78 -21.67
CA GLY A 142 5.74 13.26 -22.20
C GLY A 142 6.77 13.66 -21.14
N LYS A 143 6.52 13.36 -19.86
CA LYS A 143 7.52 13.57 -18.81
C LYS A 143 8.66 12.59 -18.97
N GLN A 144 9.86 13.12 -19.22
CA GLN A 144 11.09 12.33 -19.18
C GLN A 144 11.28 11.79 -17.76
N VAL A 145 11.41 10.48 -17.65
CA VAL A 145 11.52 9.78 -16.38
C VAL A 145 12.63 8.76 -16.43
N THR A 146 13.31 8.61 -15.30
CA THR A 146 14.21 7.49 -15.07
C THR A 146 13.50 6.48 -14.19
N PHE A 147 13.36 5.24 -14.67
CA PHE A 147 12.62 4.20 -14.00
C PHE A 147 13.40 2.89 -13.93
N ILE A 148 13.02 2.02 -13.00
CA ILE A 148 13.65 0.72 -12.79
C ILE A 148 12.75 -0.36 -13.41
N GLU A 149 13.23 -1.02 -14.46
CA GLU A 149 12.60 -2.21 -15.00
C GLU A 149 13.09 -3.44 -14.24
N LYS A 150 12.20 -4.13 -13.52
CA LYS A 150 12.51 -5.39 -12.83
C LYS A 150 12.18 -6.58 -13.71
N ARG A 151 13.19 -7.39 -14.08
CA ARG A 151 13.01 -8.67 -14.78
C ARG A 151 13.63 -9.79 -13.95
N GLY A 152 12.78 -10.46 -13.17
CA GLY A 152 13.25 -11.47 -12.21
C GLY A 152 14.12 -10.81 -11.13
N ARG A 153 15.38 -11.26 -10.99
CA ARG A 153 16.35 -10.68 -10.05
C ARG A 153 17.15 -9.50 -10.60
N ARG A 154 17.03 -9.20 -11.90
CA ARG A 154 17.75 -8.08 -12.52
C ARG A 154 16.90 -6.82 -12.44
N GLU A 155 17.50 -5.77 -11.90
CA GLU A 155 16.97 -4.40 -11.93
C GLU A 155 17.82 -3.61 -12.93
N THR A 156 17.19 -2.98 -13.91
CA THR A 156 17.89 -2.15 -14.90
C THR A 156 17.27 -0.77 -14.89
N GLN A 157 18.10 0.23 -14.67
CA GLN A 157 17.70 1.63 -14.77
C GLN A 157 17.62 2.01 -16.24
N LYS A 158 16.48 2.59 -16.63
CA LYS A 158 16.20 3.04 -17.99
C LYS A 158 15.69 4.46 -17.98
N GLN A 159 15.92 5.15 -19.08
CA GLN A 159 15.32 6.45 -19.37
C GLN A 159 14.23 6.28 -20.42
N GLY A 160 13.22 7.14 -20.34
CA GLY A 160 12.16 7.19 -21.31
C GLY A 160 11.12 8.21 -20.91
N HIS A 161 9.87 7.99 -21.30
CA HIS A 161 8.79 8.92 -21.03
C HIS A 161 7.63 8.23 -20.32
N SER A 162 6.81 9.03 -19.65
CA SER A 162 5.63 8.56 -18.92
C SER A 162 4.35 9.21 -19.41
N LYS A 163 3.24 8.51 -19.16
CA LYS A 163 1.87 8.98 -19.35
C LYS A 163 1.06 8.64 -18.11
N THR A 164 0.15 9.53 -17.74
CA THR A 164 -0.78 9.35 -16.62
C THR A 164 -2.18 9.21 -17.16
N TRP A 165 -2.86 8.14 -16.77
CA TRP A 165 -4.26 7.90 -17.06
C TRP A 165 -5.09 8.05 -15.80
N LYS A 166 -6.18 8.79 -15.92
CA LYS A 166 -7.22 8.91 -14.91
C LYS A 166 -8.43 8.07 -15.32
N PHE A 167 -9.00 7.35 -14.37
CA PHE A 167 -10.26 6.64 -14.56
C PHE A 167 -11.10 6.74 -13.28
N THR A 168 -12.39 6.46 -13.42
CA THR A 168 -13.34 6.54 -12.33
C THR A 168 -14.05 5.21 -12.17
N ILE A 169 -14.28 4.78 -10.92
CA ILE A 169 -15.09 3.62 -10.57
C ILE A 169 -16.34 4.12 -9.86
N LYS A 170 -17.51 3.89 -10.48
CA LYS A 170 -18.81 4.29 -9.93
C LYS A 170 -19.58 3.09 -9.41
N TYR A 171 -20.30 3.27 -8.30
CA TYR A 171 -21.27 2.30 -7.83
C TYR A 171 -22.56 2.40 -8.65
N GLN A 172 -23.08 1.27 -9.11
CA GLN A 172 -24.32 1.16 -9.87
C GLN A 172 -25.42 0.48 -9.03
N GLY A 173 -26.59 1.10 -9.02
CA GLY A 173 -27.77 0.61 -8.30
C GLY A 173 -27.76 0.92 -6.79
N ASP A 174 -28.73 0.31 -6.09
CA ASP A 174 -29.01 0.53 -4.66
C ASP A 174 -28.65 -0.70 -3.80
N GLY A 175 -27.62 -1.45 -4.22
CA GLY A 175 -27.17 -2.65 -3.54
C GLY A 175 -26.53 -2.41 -2.16
N PRO A 176 -26.07 -3.48 -1.49
CA PRO A 176 -25.40 -3.36 -0.21
C PRO A 176 -24.02 -2.71 -0.33
N GLU A 177 -23.53 -2.16 0.78
CA GLU A 177 -22.13 -1.80 0.92
C GLU A 177 -21.24 -3.03 0.76
N VAL A 178 -20.18 -2.91 -0.05
CA VAL A 178 -19.15 -3.92 -0.22
C VAL A 178 -17.87 -3.45 0.48
N ALA A 179 -17.32 -4.31 1.35
CA ALA A 179 -16.15 -3.97 2.17
C ALA A 179 -14.86 -3.72 1.36
N THR A 180 -14.72 -4.37 0.20
CA THR A 180 -13.50 -4.28 -0.61
C THR A 180 -13.80 -4.09 -2.09
N LEU A 181 -13.12 -3.13 -2.72
CA LEU A 181 -13.16 -2.88 -4.15
C LEU A 181 -11.84 -3.30 -4.82
N PRO A 182 -11.67 -4.57 -5.23
CA PRO A 182 -10.47 -5.01 -5.92
C PRO A 182 -10.36 -4.35 -7.30
N VAL A 183 -9.17 -3.91 -7.67
CA VAL A 183 -8.90 -3.30 -8.99
C VAL A 183 -7.66 -3.91 -9.59
N THR A 184 -7.70 -4.17 -10.89
CA THR A 184 -6.54 -4.57 -11.68
C THR A 184 -6.35 -3.65 -12.87
N VAL A 185 -5.11 -3.26 -13.10
CA VAL A 185 -4.70 -2.47 -14.26
C VAL A 185 -3.68 -3.29 -15.02
N GLU A 186 -4.01 -3.68 -16.25
CA GLU A 186 -3.14 -4.45 -17.14
C GLU A 186 -2.57 -3.56 -18.25
N VAL A 187 -1.27 -3.69 -18.49
CA VAL A 187 -0.56 -3.05 -19.60
C VAL A 187 0.20 -4.07 -20.46
N PRO A 188 0.40 -3.76 -21.76
CA PRO A 188 1.32 -4.50 -22.61
C PRO A 188 2.76 -4.58 -22.06
N ARG A 189 3.54 -5.52 -22.59
CA ARG A 189 4.93 -5.72 -22.20
C ARG A 189 5.78 -4.46 -22.46
N GLY A 190 6.66 -4.14 -21.51
CA GLY A 190 7.64 -3.06 -21.64
C GLY A 190 7.22 -1.74 -20.99
N GLN A 191 5.96 -1.64 -20.54
CA GLN A 191 5.50 -0.55 -19.69
C GLN A 191 5.68 -0.91 -18.22
N VAL A 192 6.09 0.05 -17.39
CA VAL A 192 6.35 -0.13 -15.95
C VAL A 192 5.54 0.91 -15.18
N LEU A 193 4.79 0.47 -14.17
CA LEU A 193 4.10 1.38 -13.26
C LEU A 193 5.13 2.17 -12.46
N VAL A 194 5.10 3.50 -12.55
CA VAL A 194 6.02 4.39 -11.84
C VAL A 194 5.34 5.20 -10.76
N ASP A 195 4.04 5.48 -10.91
CA ASP A 195 3.24 6.20 -9.92
C ASP A 195 1.77 5.80 -10.01
N SER A 196 1.01 6.02 -8.94
CA SER A 196 -0.42 5.76 -8.87
C SER A 196 -1.00 6.40 -7.62
N THR A 197 -2.30 6.74 -7.63
CA THR A 197 -2.98 7.36 -6.48
C THR A 197 -2.72 6.62 -5.17
N LEU A 198 -2.74 5.29 -5.21
CA LEU A 198 -2.34 4.43 -4.11
C LEU A 198 -1.35 3.40 -4.62
N ALA A 199 -0.30 3.08 -3.85
CA ALA A 199 0.62 2.02 -4.26
C ALA A 199 -0.10 0.67 -4.45
N PRO A 200 0.24 -0.11 -5.49
CA PRO A 200 -0.39 -1.41 -5.73
C PRO A 200 -0.05 -2.41 -4.61
N SER A 201 -1.04 -3.22 -4.21
CA SER A 201 -0.84 -4.28 -3.23
C SER A 201 0.11 -5.37 -3.76
N ARG A 202 0.08 -5.62 -5.07
CA ARG A 202 0.99 -6.56 -5.73
C ARG A 202 1.13 -6.30 -7.23
N MET A 203 2.23 -6.80 -7.78
CA MET A 203 2.52 -6.81 -9.21
C MET A 203 2.50 -8.25 -9.73
N GLU A 204 1.62 -8.54 -10.67
CA GLU A 204 1.45 -9.87 -11.28
C GLU A 204 2.00 -9.89 -12.72
N ARG A 205 2.03 -11.09 -13.34
CA ARG A 205 2.42 -11.31 -14.75
C ARG A 205 3.75 -10.63 -15.15
N ARG A 206 4.73 -10.65 -14.24
CA ARG A 206 6.05 -9.99 -14.38
C ARG A 206 5.97 -8.46 -14.51
N GLY A 207 5.10 -7.84 -13.71
CA GLY A 207 4.99 -6.38 -13.63
C GLY A 207 3.99 -5.76 -14.61
N ARG A 208 3.25 -6.58 -15.36
CA ARG A 208 2.24 -6.12 -16.33
C ARG A 208 0.88 -5.83 -15.74
N VAL A 209 0.58 -6.47 -14.61
CA VAL A 209 -0.72 -6.31 -13.95
C VAL A 209 -0.44 -5.75 -12.58
N ALA A 210 -0.80 -4.49 -12.38
CA ALA A 210 -0.86 -3.88 -11.06
C ALA A 210 -2.19 -4.24 -10.43
N ALA A 211 -2.18 -4.74 -9.19
CA ALA A 211 -3.38 -5.16 -8.49
C ALA A 211 -3.49 -4.47 -7.14
N TRP A 212 -4.65 -3.90 -6.89
CA TRP A 212 -5.09 -3.36 -5.61
C TRP A 212 -6.13 -4.31 -5.03
N ASP A 213 -5.94 -4.75 -3.79
CA ASP A 213 -6.95 -5.57 -3.13
C ASP A 213 -8.17 -4.74 -2.70
N ASN A 214 -7.98 -3.45 -2.47
CA ASN A 214 -9.05 -2.49 -2.23
C ASN A 214 -8.64 -1.09 -2.74
N ALA A 215 -9.41 -0.52 -3.67
CA ALA A 215 -9.21 0.82 -4.21
C ALA A 215 -9.84 1.92 -3.34
N ALA A 216 -10.73 1.58 -2.39
CA ALA A 216 -11.25 2.51 -1.37
C ALA A 216 -11.04 1.93 0.05
N PRO A 217 -9.78 1.82 0.52
CA PRO A 217 -9.47 1.13 1.78
C PRO A 217 -9.69 1.97 3.04
N GLY A 218 -9.72 3.30 2.95
CA GLY A 218 -9.59 4.16 4.13
C GLY A 218 -8.22 4.01 4.80
N VAL A 219 -7.86 4.92 5.71
CA VAL A 219 -6.53 4.92 6.36
C VAL A 219 -6.28 3.64 7.16
N ILE A 220 -7.25 3.20 7.97
CA ILE A 220 -7.13 2.00 8.81
C ILE A 220 -7.15 0.74 7.95
N GLY A 221 -8.06 0.65 6.98
CA GLY A 221 -8.12 -0.50 6.08
C GLY A 221 -6.89 -0.62 5.18
N TYR A 222 -6.20 0.49 4.89
CA TYR A 222 -4.94 0.49 4.14
C TYR A 222 -3.74 0.08 5.01
N VAL A 223 -3.53 0.75 6.14
CA VAL A 223 -2.34 0.56 7.00
C VAL A 223 -2.43 -0.75 7.79
N PHE A 224 -3.61 -1.04 8.35
CA PHE A 224 -3.85 -2.18 9.22
C PHE A 224 -4.65 -3.29 8.53
N LYS A 225 -4.55 -3.40 7.20
CA LYS A 225 -5.25 -4.37 6.36
C LYS A 225 -5.27 -5.79 6.95
N SER A 226 -4.12 -6.30 7.37
CA SER A 226 -3.98 -7.62 7.97
C SER A 226 -4.82 -7.79 9.24
N TYR A 227 -4.88 -6.76 10.09
CA TYR A 227 -5.64 -6.77 11.34
C TYR A 227 -7.14 -6.65 11.08
N VAL A 228 -7.54 -5.72 10.20
CA VAL A 228 -8.94 -5.54 9.80
C VAL A 228 -9.48 -6.85 9.24
N ARG A 229 -8.72 -7.49 8.35
CA ARG A 229 -9.08 -8.78 7.77
C ARG A 229 -9.27 -9.87 8.82
N VAL A 230 -8.33 -10.04 9.75
CA VAL A 230 -8.45 -11.05 10.80
C VAL A 230 -9.67 -10.78 11.68
N TYR A 231 -9.91 -9.52 12.03
CA TYR A 231 -11.06 -9.14 12.84
C TYR A 231 -12.38 -9.44 12.13
N THR A 232 -12.53 -9.05 10.86
CA THR A 232 -13.74 -9.33 10.08
C THR A 232 -13.94 -10.82 9.83
N GLU A 233 -12.87 -11.58 9.60
CA GLU A 233 -12.93 -13.04 9.43
C GLU A 233 -13.22 -13.80 10.74
N SER A 234 -12.93 -13.22 11.92
CA SER A 234 -13.11 -13.89 13.23
C SER A 234 -14.42 -13.58 13.93
N VAL A 235 -15.01 -12.40 13.67
CA VAL A 235 -16.23 -11.92 14.34
C VAL A 235 -17.49 -12.18 13.50
N SER A 236 -17.34 -12.58 12.22
CA SER A 236 -18.45 -12.92 11.32
C SER A 236 -18.84 -14.40 11.35
#